data_AF-A0A7S1JZM3-F1
#
_entry.id   AF-A0A7S1JZM3-F1
#
_cell.length_a   1.000
_cell.length_b   1.000
_cell.length_c   1.000
_cell.angle_alpha   90.00
_cell.angle_beta   90.00
_cell.angle_gamma   90.00
#
_symmetry.space_group_name_H-M   'P 1'
#
loop_
_entity.id
_entity.type
_entity.pdbx_description
1 polymer ?
#
loop_
_entity_poly.entity_id
_entity_poly.type
_entity_poly.pdbx_seq_one_letter_code
_entity_poly.pdbx_strand_id
1 'polypeptide(L)'
;MDQWLSKLQEWLQVWLRGYVAHLQMSDQMLTSALSKLGARLSYESLSVHYDGASGSLTDPNLVPIQSKSLPPHLLNHLEAVQLKNMWDTRQVIESFLRPPSYPADLRLYVLRRLRLFADYGFVKHYKHDYREAESYPTDSHILENVLLRLLNTYTNFLQAHVHQATGQNWRAVQPAAATAGSGQPPGMSATWGWGSGGEGAYAQTGDGSGFLTRTGLGGAGSRVLYMRQLEDQVGFPLPALRYEVVTTTRPWPLAPGNRNLFEAIALLIYFAKRHSAQLYMTLPKPLQQVVEDRETDVVDSWGMGPQIR
;
A
#
# COMPACT_ATOMS: atom_id res chain seq x y z
N MET A 1 -6.01 -21.37 -9.99
CA MET A 1 -6.06 -19.98 -9.50
C MET A 1 -7.07 -19.81 -8.37
N ASP A 2 -8.29 -20.36 -8.46
CA ASP A 2 -9.35 -20.20 -7.45
C ASP A 2 -8.94 -20.58 -6.02
N GLN A 3 -8.25 -21.70 -5.83
CA GLN A 3 -7.84 -22.12 -4.47
C GLN A 3 -6.79 -21.20 -3.85
N TRP A 4 -5.87 -20.64 -4.64
CA TRP A 4 -4.89 -19.66 -4.16
C TRP A 4 -5.59 -18.39 -3.72
N LEU A 5 -6.54 -17.94 -4.53
CA LEU A 5 -7.39 -16.81 -4.22
C LEU A 5 -8.15 -17.04 -2.91
N SER A 6 -8.74 -18.22 -2.71
CA SER A 6 -9.43 -18.57 -1.46
C SER A 6 -8.50 -18.53 -0.24
N LYS A 7 -7.29 -19.11 -0.33
CA LYS A 7 -6.32 -19.07 0.78
C LYS A 7 -5.83 -17.65 1.08
N LEU A 8 -5.54 -16.88 0.04
CA LEU A 8 -5.14 -15.47 0.17
C LEU A 8 -6.24 -14.64 0.83
N GLN A 9 -7.50 -14.87 0.43
CA GLN A 9 -8.67 -14.24 1.03
C GLN A 9 -8.86 -14.65 2.50
N GLU A 10 -8.72 -15.93 2.82
CA GLU A 10 -8.81 -16.44 4.20
C GLU A 10 -7.74 -15.83 5.09
N TRP A 11 -6.48 -15.83 4.64
CA TRP A 11 -5.39 -15.20 5.36
C TRP A 11 -5.64 -13.70 5.58
N LEU A 12 -6.03 -12.98 4.52
CA LEU A 12 -6.31 -11.55 4.62
C LEU A 12 -7.47 -11.27 5.57
N GLN A 13 -8.48 -12.15 5.60
CA GLN A 13 -9.59 -12.03 6.54
C GLN A 13 -9.14 -12.20 8.00
N VAL A 14 -8.30 -13.20 8.30
CA VAL A 14 -7.72 -13.38 9.63
C VAL A 14 -6.87 -12.17 10.02
N TRP A 15 -6.04 -11.67 9.10
CA TRP A 15 -5.23 -10.48 9.32
C TRP A 15 -6.11 -9.25 9.60
N LEU A 16 -7.19 -9.04 8.83
CA LEU A 16 -8.11 -7.93 9.01
C LEU A 16 -8.81 -7.96 10.37
N ARG A 17 -9.17 -9.14 10.90
CA ARG A 17 -9.71 -9.26 12.27
C ARG A 17 -8.70 -8.79 13.30
N GLY A 18 -7.44 -9.25 13.19
CA GLY A 18 -6.36 -8.81 14.07
C GLY A 18 -6.09 -7.30 13.96
N TYR A 19 -6.11 -6.77 12.74
CA TYR A 19 -5.95 -5.35 12.46
C TYR A 19 -7.07 -4.50 13.10
N VAL A 20 -8.34 -4.88 12.94
CA VAL A 20 -9.47 -4.17 13.55
C VAL A 20 -9.40 -4.21 15.07
N ALA A 21 -9.04 -5.35 15.66
CA ALA A 21 -8.84 -5.47 17.10
C ALA A 21 -7.69 -4.58 17.60
N HIS A 22 -6.57 -4.53 16.88
CA HIS A 22 -5.42 -3.68 17.22
C HIS A 22 -5.79 -2.19 17.10
N LEU A 23 -6.54 -1.79 16.07
CA LEU A 23 -7.05 -0.42 15.94
C LEU A 23 -7.87 0.00 17.18
N GLN A 24 -8.81 -0.86 17.60
CA GLN A 24 -9.65 -0.62 18.78
C GLN A 24 -8.84 -0.55 20.08
N MET A 25 -7.89 -1.46 20.27
CA MET A 25 -7.01 -1.46 21.44
C MET A 25 -6.17 -0.18 21.47
N SER A 26 -5.60 0.22 20.33
CA SER A 26 -4.79 1.43 20.23
C SER A 26 -5.62 2.70 20.48
N ASP A 27 -6.87 2.74 20.01
CA ASP A 27 -7.82 3.83 20.28
C ASP A 27 -8.12 3.93 21.80
N GLN A 28 -8.35 2.80 22.48
CA GLN A 28 -8.57 2.76 23.94
C GLN A 28 -7.35 3.24 24.73
N MET A 29 -6.16 2.73 24.39
CA MET A 29 -4.92 3.10 25.06
C MET A 29 -4.61 4.58 24.88
N LEU A 30 -4.74 5.12 23.66
CA LEU A 30 -4.52 6.55 23.39
C LEU A 30 -5.56 7.43 24.07
N THR A 31 -6.83 7.05 24.06
CA THR A 31 -7.88 7.80 24.76
C THR A 31 -7.59 7.89 26.26
N SER A 32 -7.16 6.77 26.87
CA SER A 32 -6.77 6.73 28.28
C SER A 32 -5.51 7.56 28.57
N ALA A 33 -4.50 7.51 27.70
CA ALA A 33 -3.27 8.29 27.87
C ALA A 33 -3.53 9.80 27.70
N LEU A 34 -4.28 10.20 26.68
CA LEU A 34 -4.61 11.59 26.40
C LEU A 34 -5.50 12.19 27.50
N SER A 35 -6.47 11.43 28.03
CA SER A 35 -7.37 11.95 29.06
C SER A 35 -6.65 12.29 30.36
N LYS A 36 -5.59 11.54 30.73
CA LYS A 36 -4.71 11.89 31.87
C LYS A 36 -4.01 13.23 31.69
N LEU A 37 -3.82 13.67 30.45
CA LEU A 37 -3.19 14.95 30.08
C LEU A 37 -4.22 16.05 29.83
N GLY A 38 -5.51 15.81 30.10
CA GLY A 38 -6.58 16.74 29.79
C GLY A 38 -6.92 16.84 28.30
N ALA A 39 -6.34 15.98 27.46
CA ALA A 39 -6.57 15.92 26.02
C ALA A 39 -7.60 14.85 25.63
N ARG A 40 -8.18 14.96 24.44
CA ARG A 40 -9.19 14.05 23.88
C ARG A 40 -8.84 13.68 22.45
N LEU A 41 -8.94 12.39 22.13
CA LEU A 41 -8.78 11.89 20.77
C LEU A 41 -10.03 12.22 19.95
N SER A 42 -9.87 12.80 18.77
CA SER A 42 -10.97 13.04 17.83
C SER A 42 -10.81 12.21 16.56
N TYR A 43 -11.92 11.67 16.06
CA TYR A 43 -11.99 10.96 14.78
C TYR A 43 -12.55 11.83 13.67
N GLU A 44 -13.09 12.99 14.01
CA GLU A 44 -13.63 13.92 13.04
C GLU A 44 -12.46 14.57 12.28
N SER A 45 -12.56 14.55 10.96
CA SER A 45 -11.74 15.44 10.14
C SER A 45 -12.02 16.85 10.64
N LEU A 46 -10.98 17.58 11.06
CA LEU A 46 -11.06 19.04 11.18
C LEU A 46 -11.19 19.60 9.77
N SER A 47 -12.36 19.39 9.16
CA SER A 47 -12.75 20.03 7.93
C SER A 47 -12.87 21.49 8.28
N VAL A 48 -11.80 22.23 7.99
CA VAL A 48 -11.68 23.65 8.28
C VAL A 48 -12.83 24.36 7.57
N HIS A 49 -13.96 24.52 8.26
CA HIS A 49 -15.04 25.39 7.81
C HIS A 49 -14.53 26.81 8.00
N TYR A 50 -13.85 27.31 6.97
CA TYR A 50 -13.47 28.71 6.80
C TYR A 50 -14.71 29.52 6.41
N ASP A 51 -15.77 29.49 7.21
CA ASP A 51 -16.80 30.52 7.14
C ASP A 51 -16.27 31.70 7.93
N GLY A 52 -15.75 32.69 7.20
CA GLY A 52 -14.86 33.76 7.66
C GLY A 52 -15.42 34.79 8.64
N ALA A 53 -16.22 34.39 9.63
CA ALA A 53 -16.80 35.33 10.59
C ALA A 53 -16.93 34.84 12.05
N SER A 54 -16.52 33.63 12.41
CA SER A 54 -16.56 33.22 13.82
C SER A 54 -15.40 32.31 14.15
N GLY A 55 -14.58 32.73 15.13
CA GLY A 55 -13.36 32.05 15.54
C GLY A 55 -13.56 30.53 15.64
N SER A 56 -12.81 29.80 14.81
CA SER A 56 -12.66 28.37 14.95
C SER A 56 -12.00 28.10 16.30
N LEU A 57 -12.83 27.91 17.32
CA LEU A 57 -12.44 27.40 18.62
C LEU A 57 -12.08 25.92 18.43
N THR A 58 -10.95 25.66 17.77
CA THR A 58 -10.30 24.35 17.88
C THR A 58 -9.92 24.21 19.34
N ASP A 59 -10.70 23.42 20.08
CA ASP A 59 -10.38 23.02 21.44
C ASP A 59 -8.91 22.56 21.44
N PRO A 60 -7.98 23.26 22.13
CA PRO A 60 -6.56 22.94 22.09
C PRO A 60 -6.26 21.55 22.65
N ASN A 61 -7.22 20.98 23.39
CA ASN A 61 -7.15 19.64 23.95
C ASN A 61 -7.67 18.57 22.99
N LEU A 62 -8.25 18.93 21.86
CA LEU A 62 -8.74 18.00 20.86
C LEU A 62 -7.60 17.61 19.91
N VAL A 63 -7.27 16.31 19.87
CA VAL A 63 -6.20 15.75 19.04
C VAL A 63 -6.82 14.93 17.91
N PRO A 64 -6.86 15.44 16.67
CA PRO A 64 -7.41 14.70 15.53
C PRO A 64 -6.51 13.52 15.18
N ILE A 65 -7.09 12.33 15.04
CA ILE A 65 -6.38 11.10 14.66
C ILE A 65 -5.68 11.22 13.30
N GLN A 66 -6.18 12.09 12.43
CA GLN A 66 -5.60 12.37 11.12
C GLN A 66 -4.29 13.18 11.19
N SER A 67 -4.00 13.80 12.33
CA SER A 67 -2.80 14.61 12.53
C SER A 67 -1.53 13.76 12.43
N LYS A 68 -0.54 14.21 11.67
CA LYS A 68 0.73 13.48 11.49
C LYS A 68 1.55 13.43 12.77
N SER A 69 1.43 14.46 13.62
CA SER A 69 2.19 14.60 14.86
C SER A 69 1.26 14.97 16.01
N LEU A 70 1.66 14.58 17.22
CA LEU A 70 1.06 15.07 18.45
C LEU A 70 1.31 16.58 18.62
N PRO A 71 0.35 17.33 19.21
CA PRO A 71 0.59 18.69 19.66
C PRO A 71 1.85 18.81 20.53
N PRO A 72 2.72 19.81 20.31
CA PRO A 72 3.99 19.93 21.04
C PRO A 72 3.84 20.00 22.56
N HIS A 73 2.74 20.60 23.05
CA HIS A 73 2.49 20.70 24.49
C HIS A 73 2.30 19.34 25.17
N LEU A 74 1.80 18.33 24.45
CA LEU A 74 1.68 16.95 24.96
C LEU A 74 3.03 16.22 25.02
N LEU A 75 4.01 16.70 24.27
CA LEU A 75 5.37 16.12 24.24
C LEU A 75 6.27 16.66 25.37
N ASN A 76 5.81 17.64 26.15
CA ASN A 76 6.53 18.17 27.31
C ASN A 76 6.26 17.37 28.61
N HIS A 77 5.41 16.34 28.56
CA HIS A 77 5.05 15.54 29.74
C HIS A 77 6.08 14.45 30.05
N LEU A 78 6.13 13.98 31.31
CA LEU A 78 7.02 12.88 31.72
C LEU A 78 6.77 11.58 30.92
N GLU A 79 5.53 11.37 30.49
CA GLU A 79 5.10 10.20 29.69
C GLU A 79 5.22 10.42 28.17
N ALA A 80 5.83 11.52 27.72
CA ALA A 80 5.84 11.92 26.31
C ALA A 80 6.43 10.86 25.37
N VAL A 81 7.47 10.14 25.80
CA VAL A 81 8.09 9.08 24.99
C VAL A 81 7.11 7.94 24.74
N GLN A 82 6.39 7.50 25.78
CA GLN A 82 5.40 6.44 25.66
C GLN A 82 4.21 6.88 24.79
N LEU A 83 3.69 8.09 25.02
CA LEU A 83 2.59 8.64 24.24
C LEU A 83 2.97 8.79 22.76
N LYS A 84 4.19 9.27 22.47
CA LYS A 84 4.70 9.38 21.11
C LYS A 84 4.80 8.01 20.44
N ASN A 85 5.34 7.00 21.11
CA ASN A 85 5.44 5.65 20.55
C ASN A 85 4.05 5.05 20.25
N MET A 86 3.08 5.26 21.15
CA MET A 86 1.69 4.86 20.92
C MET A 86 1.07 5.59 19.74
N TRP A 87 1.33 6.89 19.60
CA TRP A 87 0.86 7.69 18.48
C TRP A 87 1.47 7.25 17.16
N ASP A 88 2.78 7.07 17.10
CA ASP A 88 3.49 6.62 15.89
C ASP A 88 2.99 5.25 15.44
N THR A 89 2.83 4.31 16.39
CA THR A 89 2.23 2.99 16.13
C THR A 89 0.81 3.14 15.58
N ARG A 90 0.01 4.00 16.20
CA ARG A 90 -1.36 4.27 15.76
C ARG A 90 -1.42 4.89 14.37
N GLN A 91 -0.49 5.78 14.01
CA GLN A 91 -0.44 6.42 12.69
C GLN A 91 -0.10 5.40 11.59
N VAL A 92 0.77 4.43 11.87
CA VAL A 92 1.05 3.32 10.95
C VAL A 92 -0.25 2.54 10.67
N ILE A 93 -0.99 2.17 11.72
CA ILE A 93 -2.27 1.45 11.60
C ILE A 93 -3.31 2.34 10.88
N GLU A 94 -3.39 3.62 11.22
CA GLU A 94 -4.34 4.58 10.62
C GLU A 94 -4.12 4.74 9.11
N SER A 95 -2.88 4.58 8.66
CA SER A 95 -2.54 4.73 7.26
C SER A 95 -3.32 3.74 6.36
N PHE A 96 -3.67 2.55 6.88
CA PHE A 96 -4.50 1.56 6.18
C PHE A 96 -5.95 2.01 5.95
N LEU A 97 -6.45 3.00 6.72
CA LEU A 97 -7.79 3.58 6.53
C LEU A 97 -7.83 4.77 5.58
N ARG A 98 -6.67 5.23 5.09
CA ARG A 98 -6.52 6.42 4.25
C ARG A 98 -6.02 6.05 2.85
N PRO A 99 -6.91 5.69 1.92
CA PRO A 99 -6.57 5.59 0.50
C PRO A 99 -6.03 6.96 0.00
N PRO A 100 -4.91 7.01 -0.74
CA PRO A 100 -4.26 8.27 -1.12
C PRO A 100 -5.15 9.23 -1.92
N SER A 101 -6.04 8.70 -2.76
CA SER A 101 -6.89 9.48 -3.66
C SER A 101 -8.21 9.95 -3.04
N TYR A 102 -8.45 9.65 -1.76
CA TYR A 102 -9.74 9.88 -1.10
C TYR A 102 -9.59 10.76 0.14
N PRO A 103 -10.60 11.60 0.44
CA PRO A 103 -10.55 12.48 1.58
C PRO A 103 -10.64 11.71 2.90
N ALA A 104 -10.07 12.30 3.97
CA ALA A 104 -9.89 11.63 5.26
C ALA A 104 -11.19 11.47 6.07
N ASP A 105 -12.25 12.19 5.71
CA ASP A 105 -13.61 12.05 6.26
C ASP A 105 -14.24 10.69 5.93
N LEU A 106 -13.80 10.04 4.84
CA LEU A 106 -14.25 8.69 4.47
C LEU A 106 -13.65 7.57 5.34
N ARG A 107 -12.84 7.91 6.35
CA ARG A 107 -12.25 6.96 7.30
C ARG A 107 -13.28 5.99 7.88
N LEU A 108 -14.42 6.49 8.36
CA LEU A 108 -15.46 5.65 9.00
C LEU A 108 -16.10 4.69 7.99
N TYR A 109 -16.29 5.14 6.75
CA TYR A 109 -16.75 4.30 5.64
C TYR A 109 -15.76 3.15 5.39
N VAL A 110 -14.47 3.47 5.20
CA VAL A 110 -13.42 2.47 4.96
C VAL A 110 -13.35 1.46 6.11
N LEU A 111 -13.35 1.93 7.36
CA LEU A 111 -13.34 1.06 8.54
C LEU A 111 -14.56 0.12 8.58
N ARG A 112 -15.75 0.63 8.24
CA ARG A 112 -16.97 -0.20 8.17
C ARG A 112 -16.83 -1.29 7.09
N ARG A 113 -16.30 -0.96 5.90
CA ARG A 113 -16.06 -1.96 4.85
C ARG A 113 -15.05 -3.02 5.28
N LEU A 114 -13.94 -2.63 5.92
CA LEU A 114 -12.94 -3.58 6.43
C LEU A 114 -13.52 -4.53 7.49
N ARG A 115 -14.40 -4.05 8.38
CA ARG A 115 -15.13 -4.90 9.33
C ARG A 115 -16.01 -5.92 8.62
N LEU A 116 -16.75 -5.51 7.60
CA LEU A 116 -17.57 -6.44 6.81
C LEU A 116 -16.72 -7.54 6.16
N PHE A 117 -15.54 -7.20 5.62
CA PHE A 117 -14.62 -8.20 5.08
C PHE A 117 -14.08 -9.13 6.15
N ALA A 118 -13.74 -8.60 7.33
CA ALA A 118 -13.24 -9.38 8.46
C ALA A 118 -14.30 -10.37 8.99
N ASP A 119 -15.54 -9.92 9.16
CA ASP A 119 -16.60 -10.68 9.80
C ASP A 119 -17.19 -11.73 8.85
N TYR A 120 -17.48 -11.34 7.61
CA TYR A 120 -18.26 -12.15 6.68
C TYR A 120 -17.47 -12.71 5.49
N GLY A 121 -16.22 -12.26 5.32
CA GLY A 121 -15.33 -12.69 4.25
C GLY A 121 -15.56 -11.99 2.90
N PHE A 122 -14.57 -12.13 2.02
CA PHE A 122 -14.55 -11.47 0.71
C PHE A 122 -15.64 -12.00 -0.23
N VAL A 123 -15.85 -13.32 -0.27
CA VAL A 123 -16.83 -13.95 -1.18
C VAL A 123 -18.23 -13.35 -1.07
N LYS A 124 -18.64 -12.94 0.13
CA LYS A 124 -19.98 -12.41 0.39
C LYS A 124 -20.07 -10.88 0.23
N HIS A 125 -19.04 -10.14 0.63
CA HIS A 125 -19.15 -8.69 0.80
C HIS A 125 -18.29 -7.87 -0.16
N TYR A 126 -17.33 -8.48 -0.83
CA TYR A 126 -16.48 -7.79 -1.79
C TYR A 126 -17.19 -7.65 -3.14
N LYS A 127 -17.28 -6.41 -3.62
CA LYS A 127 -17.87 -6.03 -4.90
C LYS A 127 -16.97 -4.99 -5.56
N HIS A 128 -16.30 -5.35 -6.66
CA HIS A 128 -15.23 -4.59 -7.33
C HIS A 128 -15.55 -3.11 -7.50
N ASP A 129 -16.76 -2.84 -8.00
CA ASP A 129 -17.23 -1.51 -8.41
C ASP A 129 -18.25 -0.90 -7.44
N TYR A 130 -18.57 -1.60 -6.35
CA TYR A 130 -19.53 -1.08 -5.39
C TYR A 130 -18.94 0.11 -4.64
N ARG A 131 -19.72 1.19 -4.59
CA ARG A 131 -19.51 2.38 -3.78
C ARG A 131 -20.87 2.90 -3.34
N GLU A 132 -20.94 3.51 -2.15
CA GLU A 132 -22.20 4.09 -1.66
C GLU A 132 -22.54 5.42 -2.31
N ALA A 133 -21.51 6.18 -2.69
CA ALA A 133 -21.59 7.40 -3.47
C ALA A 133 -20.44 7.45 -4.49
N GLU A 134 -20.57 8.26 -5.54
CA GLU A 134 -19.53 8.37 -6.59
C GLU A 134 -18.16 8.80 -6.06
N SER A 135 -18.16 9.63 -5.02
CA SER A 135 -16.98 10.12 -4.31
C SER A 135 -16.35 9.10 -3.35
N TYR A 136 -17.01 7.96 -3.10
CA TYR A 136 -16.53 6.98 -2.13
C TYR A 136 -15.59 5.96 -2.78
N PRO A 137 -14.58 5.46 -2.05
CA PRO A 137 -13.72 4.42 -2.58
C PRO A 137 -14.50 3.15 -2.82
N THR A 138 -14.21 2.48 -3.94
CA THR A 138 -14.73 1.12 -4.14
C THR A 138 -14.03 0.14 -3.21
N ASP A 139 -14.60 -1.06 -3.04
CA ASP A 139 -13.95 -2.13 -2.29
C ASP A 139 -12.54 -2.43 -2.82
N SER A 140 -12.33 -2.32 -4.13
CA SER A 140 -11.03 -2.56 -4.76
C SER A 140 -9.99 -1.53 -4.34
N HIS A 141 -10.36 -0.25 -4.24
CA HIS A 141 -9.48 0.81 -3.75
C HIS A 141 -9.11 0.60 -2.27
N ILE A 142 -10.09 0.17 -1.46
CA ILE A 142 -9.85 -0.13 -0.05
C ILE A 142 -8.86 -1.29 0.09
N LEU A 143 -9.05 -2.37 -0.67
CA LEU A 143 -8.19 -3.55 -0.61
C LEU A 143 -6.81 -3.33 -1.20
N GLU A 144 -6.70 -2.58 -2.30
CA GLU A 144 -5.42 -2.13 -2.81
C GLU A 144 -4.64 -1.43 -1.71
N ASN A 145 -5.22 -0.41 -1.07
CA ASN A 145 -4.54 0.35 -0.03
C ASN A 145 -4.07 -0.56 1.11
N VAL A 146 -4.90 -1.51 1.55
CA VAL A 146 -4.53 -2.47 2.59
C VAL A 146 -3.38 -3.36 2.16
N LEU A 147 -3.49 -4.00 0.99
CA LEU A 147 -2.51 -4.96 0.50
C LEU A 147 -1.17 -4.29 0.18
N LEU A 148 -1.19 -3.15 -0.50
CA LEU A 148 0.01 -2.39 -0.81
C LEU A 148 0.73 -1.90 0.45
N ARG A 149 -0.01 -1.40 1.45
CA ARG A 149 0.60 -0.98 2.72
C ARG A 149 1.13 -2.16 3.53
N LEU A 150 0.43 -3.29 3.51
CA LEU A 150 0.90 -4.52 4.14
C LEU A 150 2.22 -4.94 3.50
N LEU A 151 2.27 -5.07 2.18
CA LEU A 151 3.50 -5.42 1.46
C LEU A 151 4.62 -4.40 1.72
N ASN A 152 4.31 -3.10 1.67
CA ASN A 152 5.30 -2.05 1.92
C ASN A 152 5.86 -2.08 3.34
N THR A 153 5.05 -2.43 4.33
CA THR A 153 5.48 -2.56 5.73
C THR A 153 6.54 -3.65 5.92
N TYR A 154 6.53 -4.69 5.09
CA TYR A 154 7.48 -5.81 5.21
C TYR A 154 8.65 -5.75 4.21
N THR A 155 8.47 -5.14 3.04
CA THR A 155 9.42 -5.32 1.92
C THR A 155 9.84 -4.04 1.19
N ASN A 156 9.41 -2.85 1.64
CA ASN A 156 9.53 -1.60 0.85
C ASN A 156 8.94 -1.74 -0.57
N PHE A 157 7.89 -2.56 -0.68
CA PHE A 157 7.29 -3.01 -1.93
C PHE A 157 6.99 -1.90 -2.93
N LEU A 158 6.41 -0.78 -2.46
CA LEU A 158 5.95 0.29 -3.34
C LEU A 158 7.11 0.94 -4.08
N GLN A 159 8.22 1.19 -3.38
CA GLN A 159 9.40 1.83 -3.94
C GLN A 159 10.12 0.92 -4.94
N ALA A 160 10.10 -0.39 -4.71
CA ALA A 160 10.87 -1.35 -5.49
C ALA A 160 10.09 -2.00 -6.65
N HIS A 161 8.77 -2.12 -6.54
CA HIS A 161 7.99 -3.05 -7.38
C HIS A 161 6.64 -2.53 -7.88
N VAL A 162 6.26 -1.28 -7.57
CA VAL A 162 5.03 -0.69 -8.12
C VAL A 162 5.37 0.51 -8.97
N HIS A 163 5.05 0.42 -10.25
CA HIS A 163 5.18 1.54 -11.18
C HIS A 163 3.79 2.07 -11.53
N GLN A 164 3.54 3.34 -11.21
CA GLN A 164 2.36 4.03 -11.72
C GLN A 164 2.60 4.36 -13.20
N ALA A 165 1.61 4.06 -14.04
CA ALA A 165 1.56 4.63 -15.37
C ALA A 165 1.38 6.14 -15.22
N THR A 166 2.48 6.89 -15.18
CA THR A 166 2.40 8.32 -15.43
C THR A 166 2.12 8.45 -16.92
N GLY A 167 1.11 9.24 -17.31
CA GLY A 167 0.59 9.37 -18.67
C GLY A 167 1.57 9.86 -19.75
N GLN A 168 2.88 9.68 -19.58
CA GLN A 168 3.87 9.80 -20.64
C GLN A 168 3.98 8.49 -21.42
N ASN A 169 3.27 8.46 -22.55
CA ASN A 169 3.35 7.51 -23.66
C ASN A 169 4.61 6.62 -23.69
N TRP A 170 4.47 5.37 -23.25
CA TRP A 170 5.52 4.33 -23.35
C TRP A 170 5.60 3.66 -24.72
N ARG A 171 5.05 4.26 -25.80
CA ARG A 171 5.23 3.73 -27.16
C ARG A 171 6.74 3.65 -27.47
N ALA A 172 7.30 2.46 -27.26
CA ALA A 172 8.62 1.96 -27.64
C ALA A 172 9.73 3.01 -27.70
N VAL A 173 10.39 3.28 -26.56
CA VAL A 173 11.79 3.72 -26.60
C VAL A 173 12.63 2.50 -26.94
N GLN A 174 12.95 2.33 -28.23
CA GLN A 174 14.06 1.45 -28.63
C GLN A 174 15.35 1.99 -28.03
N PRO A 175 16.23 1.15 -27.45
CA PRO A 175 17.48 1.62 -26.88
C PRO A 175 18.39 2.20 -27.97
N ALA A 176 18.67 3.49 -27.90
CA ALA A 176 19.74 4.12 -28.65
C ALA A 176 21.09 3.56 -28.19
N ALA A 177 21.98 3.30 -29.16
CA ALA A 177 23.29 2.70 -28.95
C ALA A 177 24.14 3.50 -27.95
N ALA A 178 24.68 2.82 -26.94
CA ALA A 178 25.46 3.41 -25.86
C ALA A 178 26.87 3.83 -26.32
N THR A 179 27.26 5.07 -26.02
CA THR A 179 28.65 5.54 -26.08
C THR A 179 29.20 5.60 -24.66
N ALA A 180 30.36 4.99 -24.42
CA ALA A 180 30.94 4.75 -23.10
C ALA A 180 31.65 5.97 -22.50
N GLY A 181 31.54 6.15 -21.18
CA GLY A 181 32.31 7.12 -20.40
C GLY A 181 32.37 6.72 -18.92
N SER A 182 33.59 6.61 -18.39
CA SER A 182 33.95 6.03 -17.08
C SER A 182 34.13 7.06 -15.96
N GLY A 183 33.75 6.71 -14.72
CA GLY A 183 34.20 7.42 -13.51
C GLY A 183 33.56 6.92 -12.19
N GLN A 184 34.39 6.45 -11.26
CA GLN A 184 34.13 6.21 -9.81
C GLN A 184 35.00 7.21 -9.02
N PRO A 185 34.76 7.59 -7.72
CA PRO A 185 34.61 6.71 -6.53
C PRO A 185 33.70 7.33 -5.39
N PRO A 186 33.91 7.17 -4.06
CA PRO A 186 33.65 6.00 -3.21
C PRO A 186 32.69 6.23 -2.00
N GLY A 187 32.13 5.11 -1.51
CA GLY A 187 31.95 4.68 -0.09
C GLY A 187 31.32 5.59 0.97
N MET A 188 30.13 5.22 1.47
CA MET A 188 29.70 5.46 2.87
C MET A 188 28.86 4.30 3.41
N SER A 189 29.15 3.94 4.66
CA SER A 189 28.49 2.94 5.51
C SER A 189 27.21 3.53 6.12
N ALA A 190 26.19 2.71 6.35
CA ALA A 190 25.03 3.09 7.16
C ALA A 190 24.61 1.97 8.13
N THR A 191 24.64 2.33 9.41
CA THR A 191 24.00 1.68 10.56
C THR A 191 22.48 1.85 10.51
N TRP A 192 21.74 0.80 10.85
CA TRP A 192 20.27 0.79 10.86
C TRP A 192 19.69 1.35 12.17
N GLY A 193 18.91 2.41 12.07
CA GLY A 193 18.00 2.91 13.10
C GLY A 193 16.59 2.98 12.54
N TRP A 194 15.60 2.56 13.32
CA TRP A 194 14.17 2.67 12.99
C TRP A 194 13.75 4.15 13.03
N GLY A 195 14.10 4.88 11.97
CA GLY A 195 13.69 6.26 11.77
C GLY A 195 12.32 6.33 11.10
N SER A 196 11.46 7.20 11.62
CA SER A 196 10.20 7.60 11.01
C SER A 196 10.46 8.20 9.61
N GLY A 197 10.42 7.35 8.59
CA GLY A 197 10.41 7.79 7.20
C GLY A 197 9.09 8.49 6.93
N GLY A 198 9.15 9.81 6.72
CA GLY A 198 8.01 10.61 6.34
C GLY A 198 7.31 10.04 5.11
N GLU A 199 5.98 10.05 5.13
CA GLU A 199 5.17 9.89 3.93
C GLU A 199 5.72 10.84 2.86
N GLY A 200 6.31 10.27 1.81
CA GLY A 200 6.48 10.97 0.56
C GLY A 200 5.09 11.42 0.14
N ALA A 201 4.83 12.73 0.26
CA ALA A 201 3.83 13.35 -0.57
C ALA A 201 4.15 12.93 -2.00
N TYR A 202 3.13 12.51 -2.76
CA TYR A 202 3.21 12.56 -4.21
C TYR A 202 3.28 14.05 -4.59
N ALA A 203 4.44 14.66 -4.35
CA ALA A 203 4.78 15.94 -4.91
C ALA A 203 4.93 15.67 -6.39
N GLN A 204 3.95 16.13 -7.16
CA GLN A 204 4.12 16.39 -8.57
C GLN A 204 5.19 17.48 -8.65
N THR A 205 6.45 17.08 -8.70
CA THR A 205 7.57 17.97 -8.98
C THR A 205 7.40 18.44 -10.42
N GLY A 206 6.85 19.66 -10.54
CA GLY A 206 6.64 20.38 -11.81
C GLY A 206 7.95 20.92 -12.41
N ASP A 207 9.08 20.33 -12.08
CA ASP A 207 10.34 20.50 -12.79
C ASP A 207 10.69 19.17 -13.44
N GLY A 208 10.88 19.19 -14.76
CA GLY A 208 11.22 18.03 -15.59
C GLY A 208 12.60 17.43 -15.31
N SER A 209 13.01 17.32 -14.05
CA SER A 209 14.16 16.56 -13.60
C SER A 209 13.71 15.12 -13.34
N GLY A 210 13.48 14.39 -14.44
CA GLY A 210 13.26 12.95 -14.39
C GLY A 210 14.34 12.29 -13.56
N PHE A 211 13.96 11.75 -12.41
CA PHE A 211 14.81 10.90 -11.59
C PHE A 211 15.03 9.62 -12.39
N LEU A 212 16.05 9.65 -13.23
CA LEU A 212 16.63 8.49 -13.87
C LEU A 212 17.02 7.54 -12.73
N THR A 213 16.19 6.54 -12.46
CA THR A 213 16.70 5.27 -11.98
C THR A 213 17.88 4.94 -12.88
N ARG A 214 19.05 4.82 -12.27
CA ARG A 214 20.34 4.56 -12.90
C ARG A 214 20.27 3.28 -13.74
N THR A 215 19.69 3.38 -14.94
CA THR A 215 19.74 2.40 -16.03
C THR A 215 21.04 2.63 -16.78
N GLY A 216 22.15 2.38 -16.08
CA GLY A 216 23.49 2.63 -16.59
C GLY A 216 24.48 1.78 -15.85
N LEU A 217 24.58 0.52 -16.27
CA LEU A 217 25.82 -0.13 -16.73
C LEU A 217 25.47 -1.59 -17.08
N GLY A 218 25.82 -2.02 -18.29
CA GLY A 218 25.48 -3.30 -18.89
C GLY A 218 26.10 -4.53 -18.20
N GLY A 219 25.59 -4.86 -17.02
CA GLY A 219 25.74 -6.15 -16.37
C GLY A 219 24.45 -6.95 -16.50
N ALA A 220 24.57 -8.23 -16.86
CA ALA A 220 23.53 -9.26 -16.89
C ALA A 220 22.16 -8.85 -16.31
N GLY A 221 21.18 -8.71 -17.22
CA GLY A 221 19.81 -8.27 -17.00
C GLY A 221 19.26 -8.43 -15.58
N SER A 222 19.21 -7.31 -14.86
CA SER A 222 18.39 -7.18 -13.65
C SER A 222 16.96 -7.55 -14.04
N ARG A 223 16.51 -8.70 -13.53
CA ARG A 223 15.22 -9.25 -13.91
C ARG A 223 14.12 -8.41 -13.30
N VAL A 224 13.61 -7.44 -14.05
CA VAL A 224 12.56 -6.56 -13.55
C VAL A 224 11.27 -7.39 -13.43
N LEU A 225 10.82 -7.58 -12.20
CA LEU A 225 9.53 -8.14 -11.84
C LEU A 225 8.80 -7.08 -11.02
N TYR A 226 7.67 -6.61 -11.54
CA TYR A 226 6.90 -5.54 -10.90
C TYR A 226 5.42 -5.61 -11.27
N MET A 227 4.60 -4.95 -10.47
CA MET A 227 3.18 -4.76 -10.74
C MET A 227 2.96 -3.36 -11.31
N ARG A 228 2.24 -3.28 -12.43
CA ARG A 228 1.91 -2.01 -13.09
C ARG A 228 0.41 -1.77 -13.00
N GLN A 229 0.04 -0.59 -12.52
CA GLN A 229 -1.33 -0.11 -12.58
C GLN A 229 -1.58 0.51 -13.96
N LEU A 230 -2.68 0.12 -14.61
CA LEU A 230 -2.99 0.50 -15.99
C LEU A 230 -3.92 1.72 -16.10
N GLU A 231 -4.68 2.01 -15.06
CA GLU A 231 -5.67 3.08 -15.08
C GLU A 231 -5.11 4.35 -14.45
N ASP A 232 -5.21 5.45 -15.20
CA ASP A 232 -4.91 6.79 -14.72
C ASP A 232 -5.97 7.16 -13.66
N GLN A 233 -5.56 7.34 -12.40
CA GLN A 233 -6.45 7.67 -11.27
C GLN A 233 -6.81 9.15 -11.28
N VAL A 234 -7.31 9.62 -12.42
CA VAL A 234 -7.64 11.00 -12.72
C VAL A 234 -9.13 11.12 -13.04
N GLY A 235 -9.77 12.16 -12.50
CA GLY A 235 -11.20 12.43 -12.68
C GLY A 235 -12.09 11.87 -11.56
N PHE A 236 -13.36 12.24 -11.59
CA PHE A 236 -14.40 11.72 -10.67
C PHE A 236 -15.63 11.29 -11.47
N PRO A 237 -16.17 10.07 -11.24
CA PRO A 237 -15.67 9.04 -10.33
C PRO A 237 -14.35 8.41 -10.78
N LEU A 238 -13.48 8.04 -9.82
CA LEU A 238 -12.24 7.32 -10.13
C LEU A 238 -12.53 5.95 -10.76
N PRO A 239 -11.80 5.56 -11.83
CA PRO A 239 -11.98 4.28 -12.48
C PRO A 239 -11.56 3.13 -11.58
N ALA A 240 -12.16 1.95 -11.79
CA ALA A 240 -11.78 0.75 -11.06
C ALA A 240 -10.33 0.36 -11.38
N LEU A 241 -9.58 -0.05 -10.35
CA LEU A 241 -8.16 -0.36 -10.49
C LEU A 241 -7.95 -1.60 -11.35
N ARG A 242 -7.00 -1.50 -12.29
CA ARG A 242 -6.54 -2.63 -13.10
C ARG A 242 -5.03 -2.72 -13.06
N TYR A 243 -4.55 -3.95 -12.86
CA TYR A 243 -3.14 -4.29 -12.83
C TYR A 243 -2.77 -5.27 -13.91
N GLU A 244 -1.49 -5.26 -14.22
CA GLU A 244 -0.79 -6.33 -14.88
C GLU A 244 0.52 -6.60 -14.14
N VAL A 245 1.05 -7.81 -14.32
CA VAL A 245 2.37 -8.18 -13.79
C VAL A 245 3.36 -8.15 -14.93
N VAL A 246 4.39 -7.31 -14.81
CA VAL A 246 5.45 -7.22 -15.81
C VAL A 246 6.60 -8.10 -15.39
N THR A 247 6.94 -9.08 -16.23
CA THR A 247 8.15 -9.89 -16.09
C THR A 247 9.21 -9.41 -17.08
N THR A 248 10.40 -9.99 -16.98
CA THR A 248 11.49 -9.75 -17.95
C THR A 248 11.15 -10.05 -19.39
N THR A 249 10.23 -10.99 -19.64
CA THR A 249 9.94 -11.47 -20.98
C THR A 249 8.70 -10.81 -21.57
N ARG A 250 7.68 -10.55 -20.75
CA ARG A 250 6.43 -9.94 -21.22
C ARG A 250 5.57 -9.38 -20.08
N PRO A 251 4.69 -8.42 -20.36
CA PRO A 251 3.57 -8.10 -19.48
C PRO A 251 2.53 -9.23 -19.47
N TRP A 252 1.92 -9.45 -18.31
CA TRP A 252 0.82 -10.39 -18.10
C TRP A 252 -0.45 -9.62 -17.76
N PRO A 253 -1.28 -9.30 -18.79
CA PRO A 253 -2.53 -8.61 -18.54
C PRO A 253 -3.48 -9.53 -17.79
N LEU A 254 -4.19 -8.94 -16.83
CA LEU A 254 -5.21 -9.62 -16.05
C LEU A 254 -6.60 -9.18 -16.50
N ALA A 255 -7.56 -10.09 -16.40
CA ALA A 255 -8.94 -9.74 -16.69
C ALA A 255 -9.40 -8.63 -15.74
N PRO A 256 -10.14 -7.63 -16.22
CA PRO A 256 -10.78 -6.67 -15.34
C PRO A 256 -11.79 -7.39 -14.44
N GLY A 257 -11.95 -6.90 -13.21
CA GLY A 257 -13.00 -7.36 -12.30
C GLY A 257 -12.52 -7.64 -10.89
N ASN A 258 -13.43 -8.25 -10.12
CA ASN A 258 -13.29 -8.57 -8.70
C ASN A 258 -11.93 -9.16 -8.29
N ARG A 259 -11.31 -9.95 -9.17
CA ARG A 259 -10.14 -10.74 -8.82
C ARG A 259 -8.83 -10.09 -9.25
N ASN A 260 -8.86 -9.01 -10.03
CA ASN A 260 -7.70 -8.45 -10.71
C ASN A 260 -6.52 -8.19 -9.77
N LEU A 261 -6.74 -7.49 -8.65
CA LEU A 261 -5.69 -7.22 -7.66
C LEU A 261 -5.12 -8.50 -7.03
N PHE A 262 -5.99 -9.42 -6.62
CA PHE A 262 -5.56 -10.67 -6.00
C PHE A 262 -4.80 -11.56 -6.99
N GLU A 263 -5.24 -11.60 -8.24
CA GLU A 263 -4.57 -12.31 -9.33
C GLU A 263 -3.20 -11.70 -9.61
N ALA A 264 -3.09 -10.37 -9.58
CA ALA A 264 -1.81 -9.67 -9.74
C ALA A 264 -0.82 -10.02 -8.64
N ILE A 265 -1.27 -9.99 -7.39
CA ILE A 265 -0.43 -10.36 -6.24
C ILE A 265 -0.04 -11.85 -6.31
N ALA A 266 -1.00 -12.73 -6.60
CA ALA A 266 -0.73 -14.17 -6.73
C ALA A 266 0.30 -14.45 -7.83
N LEU A 267 0.15 -13.84 -9.01
CA LEU A 267 1.12 -13.96 -10.11
C LEU A 267 2.47 -13.37 -9.73
N LEU A 268 2.50 -12.23 -9.03
CA LEU A 268 3.73 -11.61 -8.60
C LEU A 268 4.49 -12.50 -7.62
N ILE A 269 3.83 -13.06 -6.60
CA ILE A 269 4.45 -13.98 -5.64
C ILE A 269 4.98 -15.22 -6.35
N TYR A 270 4.21 -15.77 -7.30
CA TYR A 270 4.63 -16.91 -8.11
C TYR A 270 5.90 -16.63 -8.90
N PHE A 271 5.95 -15.50 -9.63
CA PHE A 271 7.15 -15.12 -10.38
C PHE A 271 8.31 -14.73 -9.46
N ALA A 272 8.05 -14.14 -8.30
CA ALA A 272 9.06 -13.81 -7.31
C ALA A 272 9.75 -15.10 -6.83
N LYS A 273 8.98 -16.13 -6.47
CA LYS A 273 9.51 -17.43 -6.07
C LYS A 273 10.48 -18.01 -7.11
N ARG A 274 10.12 -17.93 -8.40
CA ARG A 274 10.88 -18.55 -9.50
C ARG A 274 12.06 -17.73 -10.00
N HIS A 275 11.96 -16.40 -9.94
CA HIS A 275 12.90 -15.52 -10.63
C HIS A 275 13.60 -14.50 -9.74
N SER A 276 13.13 -14.31 -8.49
CA SER A 276 13.68 -13.36 -7.52
C SER A 276 13.57 -13.91 -6.09
N ALA A 277 14.49 -14.80 -5.73
CA ALA A 277 14.55 -15.38 -4.38
C ALA A 277 14.61 -14.31 -3.28
N GLN A 278 15.30 -13.19 -3.53
CA GLN A 278 15.35 -12.07 -2.60
C GLN A 278 13.96 -11.49 -2.32
N LEU A 279 13.19 -11.14 -3.34
CA LEU A 279 11.82 -10.63 -3.16
C LEU A 279 10.97 -11.67 -2.44
N TYR A 280 11.02 -12.93 -2.87
CA TYR A 280 10.22 -13.99 -2.28
C TYR A 280 10.49 -14.15 -0.78
N MET A 281 11.76 -14.17 -0.36
CA MET A 281 12.16 -14.33 1.04
C MET A 281 11.75 -13.14 1.93
N THR A 282 11.53 -11.96 1.35
CA THR A 282 11.02 -10.79 2.09
C THR A 282 9.50 -10.85 2.33
N LEU A 283 8.76 -11.64 1.56
CA LEU A 283 7.31 -11.73 1.71
C LEU A 283 6.92 -12.34 3.06
N PRO A 284 5.78 -11.93 3.65
CA PRO A 284 5.22 -12.60 4.81
C PRO A 284 5.10 -14.12 4.61
N LYS A 285 5.51 -14.92 5.60
CA LYS A 285 5.42 -16.40 5.56
C LYS A 285 4.05 -16.92 5.11
N PRO A 286 2.91 -16.35 5.57
CA PRO A 286 1.61 -16.81 5.07
C PRO A 286 1.43 -16.64 3.56
N LEU A 287 1.99 -15.58 2.96
CA LEU A 287 1.96 -15.38 1.51
C LEU A 287 2.89 -16.35 0.77
N GLN A 288 4.03 -16.71 1.37
CA GLN A 288 4.92 -17.75 0.84
C GLN A 288 4.20 -19.12 0.84
N GLN A 289 3.57 -19.47 1.95
CA GLN A 289 2.82 -20.73 2.13
C GLN A 289 1.69 -20.91 1.10
N VAL A 290 1.00 -19.82 0.73
CA VAL A 290 -0.03 -19.86 -0.32
C VAL A 290 0.51 -20.45 -1.64
N VAL A 291 1.78 -20.21 -1.97
CA VAL A 291 2.44 -20.70 -3.20
C VAL A 291 3.17 -22.03 -2.99
N GLU A 292 3.71 -22.28 -1.79
CA GLU A 292 4.44 -23.52 -1.45
C GLU A 292 3.55 -24.76 -1.39
N ASP A 293 2.34 -24.63 -0.84
CA ASP A 293 1.42 -25.76 -0.63
C ASP A 293 0.92 -26.45 -1.92
N ARG A 294 1.29 -25.96 -3.11
CA ARG A 294 0.67 -26.34 -4.40
C ARG A 294 1.67 -26.57 -5.54
N GLU A 295 2.97 -26.50 -5.29
CA GLU A 295 3.97 -26.73 -6.34
C GLU A 295 3.93 -28.17 -6.90
N THR A 296 3.24 -29.09 -6.20
CA THR A 296 2.93 -30.45 -6.67
C THR A 296 1.81 -30.52 -7.72
N ASP A 297 0.93 -29.52 -7.83
CA ASP A 297 -0.34 -29.66 -8.59
C ASP A 297 -0.45 -28.74 -9.83
N VAL A 298 0.38 -27.69 -9.91
CA VAL A 298 0.17 -26.55 -10.82
C VAL A 298 0.89 -26.69 -12.16
N VAL A 299 1.95 -27.51 -12.24
CA VAL A 299 2.76 -27.66 -13.47
C VAL A 299 1.91 -28.20 -14.64
N ASP A 300 0.86 -28.96 -14.37
CA ASP A 300 0.07 -29.63 -15.41
C ASP A 300 -1.22 -28.90 -15.82
N SER A 301 -1.79 -28.04 -14.95
CA SER A 301 -3.18 -27.55 -15.12
C SER A 301 -3.32 -26.19 -15.81
N TRP A 302 -2.24 -25.43 -15.98
CA TRP A 302 -2.31 -24.08 -16.58
C TRP A 302 -2.04 -24.06 -18.08
N GLY A 303 -1.87 -25.22 -18.72
CA GLY A 303 -1.36 -25.30 -20.09
C GLY A 303 0.06 -24.70 -20.22
N MET A 304 0.73 -24.41 -19.10
CA MET A 304 2.12 -23.96 -19.03
C MET A 304 3.09 -25.14 -19.05
N GLY A 305 2.76 -26.17 -19.86
CA GLY A 305 3.75 -27.16 -20.24
C GLY A 305 4.91 -26.47 -20.97
N PRO A 306 6.12 -27.05 -20.95
CA PRO A 306 7.25 -26.48 -21.65
C PRO A 306 6.99 -26.54 -23.16
N GLN A 307 6.55 -25.44 -23.76
CA GLN A 307 6.87 -25.17 -25.16
C GLN A 307 8.30 -24.60 -25.20
N ILE A 308 9.24 -25.50 -24.92
CA ILE A 308 10.61 -25.46 -25.43
C ILE A 308 10.75 -26.75 -26.24
N ARG A 309 10.33 -26.66 -27.50
CA ARG A 309 11.07 -27.16 -28.66
C ARG A 309 10.99 -26.08 -29.73
#